data_AF-A0A655SIM9-F1
#
_entry.id   AF-A0A655SIM9-F1
#
_cell.length_a   1.000
_cell.length_b   1.000
_cell.length_c   1.000
_cell.angle_alpha   90.00
_cell.angle_beta   90.00
_cell.angle_gamma   90.00
#
_symmetry.space_group_name_H-M   'P 1'
#
loop_
_entity.id
_entity.type
_entity.pdbx_description
1 polymer ?
#
loop_
_entity_poly.entity_id
_entity_poly.type
_entity_poly.pdbx_seq_one_letter_code
_entity_poly.pdbx_strand_id
1 'polypeptide(L)'
;MAWPTVIIKILNLMNGPIADIECHFLFVIRGTVSGDVRNLIMVDSTSDLDDVLAEASAEGLAIVKAAQLNGKQAWTAGVMILSEEDNWQDAVKKANEVSSFEFVVLGFDAETKAMIEDAITLRTELKNSLGREVGVLCQLPAINNDPANGKTWAEWLAATVAIPKDVASEYISVVPNVHAAGDTLGKYAGRLANKEVSIADSPARVQTGSVLGNTELMKDKAGKALDLATLKALESNRIAVPMWYPDYPGQYWTTGRTLDVPGGDYQDIRHIRVAMKAARKVRIRAIARIADRTLNSTPQSIAAAKLYFTQDLRTMALTGVPGEIYPPEDEDIQIKWVNSTDVEIYMSVQPYECPVKITIAISVKQGDY
;
A
#
# COMPACT_ATOMS: atom_id res chain seq x y z
N MET A 1 -11.97 30.27 -54.60
CA MET A 1 -13.15 30.07 -53.73
C MET A 1 -13.18 28.61 -53.33
N ALA A 2 -13.07 28.30 -52.04
CA ALA A 2 -13.23 26.94 -51.55
C ALA A 2 -14.70 26.72 -51.16
N TRP A 3 -15.29 25.59 -51.56
CA TRP A 3 -16.64 25.23 -51.16
C TRP A 3 -16.61 24.80 -49.69
N PRO A 4 -17.35 25.43 -48.77
CA PRO A 4 -17.37 25.01 -47.39
C PRO A 4 -18.04 23.64 -47.28
N THR A 5 -17.28 22.63 -46.86
CA THR A 5 -17.74 21.25 -46.64
C THR A 5 -17.32 20.79 -45.24
N VAL A 6 -18.22 20.11 -44.53
CA VAL A 6 -17.95 19.48 -43.24
C VAL A 6 -17.88 17.97 -43.44
N ILE A 7 -16.81 17.34 -42.98
CA ILE A 7 -16.66 15.87 -42.94
C ILE A 7 -16.42 15.47 -41.49
N ILE A 8 -17.24 14.54 -40.98
CA ILE A 8 -17.18 14.06 -39.60
C ILE A 8 -16.38 12.76 -39.56
N LYS A 9 -15.45 12.65 -38.61
CA LYS A 9 -14.74 11.41 -38.28
C LYS A 9 -14.79 11.19 -36.77
N ILE A 10 -15.01 9.96 -36.34
CA ILE A 10 -14.93 9.55 -34.93
C ILE A 10 -13.55 8.93 -34.70
N LEU A 11 -12.77 9.50 -33.80
CA LEU A 11 -11.42 9.02 -33.45
C LEU A 11 -11.41 8.54 -32.00
N ASN A 12 -10.79 7.39 -31.74
CA ASN A 12 -10.49 6.96 -30.38
C ASN A 12 -9.12 7.50 -29.96
N LEU A 13 -9.12 8.51 -29.08
CA LEU A 13 -7.91 9.19 -28.61
C LEU A 13 -7.39 8.65 -27.27
N MET A 14 -8.05 7.63 -26.69
CA MET A 14 -7.70 7.10 -25.37
C MET A 14 -7.68 8.17 -24.26
N ASN A 15 -8.57 9.17 -24.35
CA ASN A 15 -8.70 10.23 -23.36
C ASN A 15 -9.63 9.87 -22.18
N GLY A 16 -10.24 8.68 -22.21
CA GLY A 16 -11.11 8.19 -21.14
C GLY A 16 -10.33 7.88 -19.85
N PRO A 17 -11.03 7.85 -18.70
CA PRO A 17 -10.39 7.51 -17.43
C PRO A 17 -9.89 6.06 -17.44
N ILE A 18 -8.70 5.86 -16.89
CA ILE A 18 -8.18 4.52 -16.58
C ILE A 18 -8.69 4.15 -15.20
N ALA A 19 -9.19 2.93 -15.00
CA ALA A 19 -9.67 2.46 -13.70
C ALA A 19 -8.58 2.57 -12.62
N ASP A 20 -8.97 2.98 -11.41
CA ASP A 20 -8.10 2.98 -10.22
C ASP A 20 -8.07 1.58 -9.61
N ILE A 21 -6.88 1.16 -9.19
CA ILE A 21 -6.63 -0.08 -8.42
C ILE A 21 -6.29 0.26 -6.95
N GLU A 22 -6.04 1.53 -6.69
CA GLU A 22 -5.68 2.09 -5.41
C GLU A 22 -6.75 1.80 -4.36
N CYS A 23 -6.30 1.47 -3.15
CA CYS A 23 -7.13 1.09 -2.01
C CYS A 23 -7.98 -0.17 -2.26
N HIS A 24 -7.58 -1.04 -3.20
CA HIS A 24 -8.17 -2.36 -3.42
C HIS A 24 -7.13 -3.47 -3.18
N PHE A 25 -7.25 -4.16 -2.04
CA PHE A 25 -6.23 -5.12 -1.58
C PHE A 25 -6.74 -6.57 -1.68
N LEU A 26 -5.81 -7.50 -1.84
CA LEU A 26 -6.05 -8.95 -1.76
C LEU A 26 -5.66 -9.46 -0.38
N PHE A 27 -6.61 -9.94 0.40
CA PHE A 27 -6.35 -10.63 1.67
C PHE A 27 -6.18 -12.12 1.41
N VAL A 28 -5.05 -12.66 1.85
CA VAL A 28 -4.80 -14.10 1.85
C VAL A 28 -4.80 -14.55 3.30
N ILE A 29 -5.83 -15.28 3.70
CA ILE A 29 -6.09 -15.65 5.09
C ILE A 29 -6.22 -17.16 5.23
N ARG A 30 -6.02 -17.66 6.44
CA ARG A 30 -6.24 -19.08 6.74
C ARG A 30 -7.71 -19.37 7.03
N GLY A 31 -8.10 -20.62 6.82
CA GLY A 31 -9.44 -21.11 7.13
C GLY A 31 -9.62 -22.59 6.82
N THR A 32 -10.84 -23.07 6.99
CA THR A 32 -11.25 -24.39 6.55
C THR A 32 -11.55 -24.32 5.07
N VAL A 33 -11.07 -25.27 4.28
CA VAL A 33 -11.32 -25.31 2.84
C VAL A 33 -11.73 -26.71 2.43
N SER A 34 -12.60 -26.80 1.42
CA SER A 34 -13.02 -28.06 0.82
C SER A 34 -12.71 -28.08 -0.67
N GLY A 35 -12.34 -29.26 -1.18
CA GLY A 35 -11.91 -29.44 -2.57
C GLY A 35 -10.53 -28.83 -2.87
N ASP A 36 -10.16 -28.84 -4.15
CA ASP A 36 -8.81 -28.46 -4.60
C ASP A 36 -8.74 -27.04 -5.19
N VAL A 37 -9.89 -26.38 -5.38
CA VAL A 37 -9.96 -25.05 -5.99
C VAL A 37 -10.15 -23.99 -4.91
N ARG A 38 -9.38 -22.89 -5.01
CA ARG A 38 -9.55 -21.70 -4.17
C ARG A 38 -10.15 -20.58 -5.02
N ASN A 39 -11.28 -20.05 -4.60
CA ASN A 39 -12.01 -19.02 -5.33
C ASN A 39 -11.74 -17.64 -4.73
N LEU A 40 -11.58 -16.64 -5.60
CA LEU A 40 -11.52 -15.25 -5.19
C LEU A 40 -12.89 -14.78 -4.75
N ILE A 41 -13.00 -14.35 -3.49
CA ILE A 41 -14.21 -13.78 -2.90
C ILE A 41 -14.08 -12.27 -2.92
N MET A 42 -15.01 -11.57 -3.56
CA MET A 42 -15.03 -10.11 -3.59
C MET A 42 -15.94 -9.58 -2.48
N VAL A 43 -15.41 -8.68 -1.65
CA VAL A 43 -16.14 -8.07 -0.54
C VAL A 43 -16.02 -6.55 -0.59
N ASP A 44 -16.97 -5.87 0.03
CA ASP A 44 -17.03 -4.41 0.12
C ASP A 44 -17.45 -3.95 1.52
N SER A 45 -17.62 -2.63 1.69
CA SER A 45 -18.01 -2.03 2.97
C SER A 45 -19.40 -2.44 3.48
N THR A 46 -20.22 -3.13 2.68
CA THR A 46 -21.58 -3.55 3.03
C THR A 46 -21.74 -5.06 3.19
N SER A 47 -20.72 -5.82 2.81
CA SER A 47 -20.69 -7.28 2.90
C SER A 47 -20.76 -7.74 4.36
N ASP A 48 -21.65 -8.70 4.64
CA ASP A 48 -21.66 -9.44 5.91
C ASP A 48 -20.51 -10.46 5.91
N LEU A 49 -19.41 -10.09 6.56
CA LEU A 49 -18.19 -10.91 6.55
C LEU A 49 -18.32 -12.19 7.37
N ASP A 50 -19.23 -12.25 8.35
CA ASP A 50 -19.48 -13.49 9.10
C ASP A 50 -20.10 -14.57 8.20
N ASP A 51 -20.98 -14.17 7.30
CA ASP A 51 -21.63 -15.07 6.34
C ASP A 51 -20.70 -15.38 5.14
N VAL A 52 -20.20 -14.33 4.48
CA VAL A 52 -19.43 -14.48 3.23
C VAL A 52 -18.08 -15.15 3.45
N LEU A 53 -17.48 -14.99 4.63
CA LEU A 53 -16.20 -15.59 5.01
C LEU A 53 -16.35 -16.60 6.16
N ALA A 54 -17.49 -17.30 6.23
CA ALA A 54 -17.78 -18.27 7.29
C ALA A 54 -16.70 -19.36 7.49
N GLU A 55 -15.97 -19.67 6.41
CA GLU A 55 -14.91 -20.67 6.41
C GLU A 55 -13.53 -20.12 6.86
N ALA A 56 -13.41 -18.80 7.07
CA ALA A 56 -12.16 -18.20 7.55
C ALA A 56 -11.85 -18.60 8.99
N SER A 57 -10.55 -18.66 9.31
CA SER A 57 -10.11 -18.78 10.71
C SER A 57 -10.54 -17.55 11.51
N ALA A 58 -10.63 -17.68 12.84
CA ALA A 58 -11.01 -16.56 13.69
C ALA A 58 -10.08 -15.34 13.52
N GLU A 59 -8.78 -15.57 13.40
CA GLU A 59 -7.80 -14.51 13.13
C GLU A 59 -7.95 -13.93 11.72
N GLY A 60 -8.08 -14.78 10.69
CA GLY A 60 -8.29 -14.34 9.32
C GLY A 60 -9.52 -13.45 9.17
N LEU A 61 -10.63 -13.86 9.79
CA LEU A 61 -11.87 -13.09 9.83
C LEU A 61 -11.69 -11.76 10.59
N ALA A 62 -10.99 -11.78 11.73
CA ALA A 62 -10.72 -10.57 12.51
C ALA A 62 -9.89 -9.54 11.72
N ILE A 63 -8.88 -10.00 10.96
CA ILE A 63 -8.06 -9.16 10.07
C ILE A 63 -8.94 -8.49 9.00
N VAL A 64 -9.78 -9.26 8.29
CA VAL A 64 -10.60 -8.69 7.20
C VAL A 64 -11.67 -7.74 7.77
N LYS A 65 -12.31 -8.08 8.89
CA LYS A 65 -13.26 -7.19 9.57
C LYS A 65 -12.64 -5.88 10.02
N ALA A 66 -11.45 -5.95 10.62
CA ALA A 66 -10.74 -4.74 11.02
C ALA A 66 -10.35 -3.88 9.81
N ALA A 67 -10.00 -4.50 8.68
CA ALA A 67 -9.73 -3.79 7.43
C ALA A 67 -10.99 -3.11 6.86
N GLN A 68 -12.13 -3.82 6.81
CA GLN A 68 -13.42 -3.25 6.39
C GLN A 68 -13.79 -2.04 7.24
N LEU A 69 -13.66 -2.16 8.57
CA LEU A 69 -13.99 -1.08 9.49
C LEU A 69 -13.07 0.15 9.33
N ASN A 70 -11.75 -0.06 9.22
CA ASN A 70 -10.78 1.03 9.10
C ASN A 70 -10.69 1.61 7.68
N GLY A 71 -11.14 0.86 6.66
CA GLY A 71 -11.26 1.29 5.27
C GLY A 71 -12.48 2.15 5.00
N LYS A 72 -13.49 2.12 5.89
CA LYS A 72 -14.69 2.96 5.88
C LYS A 72 -15.52 2.83 4.58
N GLN A 73 -16.24 3.90 4.23
CA GLN A 73 -17.12 3.94 3.07
C GLN A 73 -16.33 3.70 1.78
N ALA A 74 -16.92 2.91 0.87
CA ALA A 74 -16.32 2.56 -0.42
C ALA A 74 -15.05 1.68 -0.34
N TRP A 75 -14.78 1.09 0.83
CA TRP A 75 -13.81 0.02 0.97
C TRP A 75 -14.22 -1.20 0.14
N THR A 76 -13.24 -1.83 -0.50
CA THR A 76 -13.40 -3.01 -1.34
C THR A 76 -12.16 -3.88 -1.22
N ALA A 77 -12.32 -5.19 -1.26
CA ALA A 77 -11.20 -6.12 -1.23
C ALA A 77 -11.51 -7.43 -1.98
N GLY A 78 -10.45 -8.13 -2.36
CA GLY A 78 -10.51 -9.56 -2.66
C GLY A 78 -10.04 -10.37 -1.47
N VAL A 79 -10.60 -11.57 -1.27
CA VAL A 79 -10.22 -12.49 -0.21
C VAL A 79 -9.99 -13.89 -0.79
N MET A 80 -8.88 -14.51 -0.41
CA MET A 80 -8.56 -15.91 -0.65
C MET A 80 -8.43 -16.60 0.71
N ILE A 81 -9.27 -17.62 0.94
CA ILE A 81 -9.22 -18.46 2.14
C ILE A 81 -8.43 -19.72 1.82
N LEU A 82 -7.40 -20.01 2.61
CA LEU A 82 -6.45 -21.09 2.39
C LEU A 82 -6.35 -22.02 3.62
N SER A 83 -6.15 -23.32 3.42
CA SER A 83 -5.62 -24.22 4.45
C SER A 83 -4.14 -23.94 4.70
N GLU A 84 -3.55 -24.54 5.74
CA GLU A 84 -2.11 -24.45 6.03
C GLU A 84 -1.23 -25.00 4.90
N GLU A 85 -1.67 -26.09 4.26
CA GLU A 85 -0.96 -26.81 3.20
C GLU A 85 -1.01 -26.11 1.84
N ASP A 86 -1.90 -25.13 1.66
CA ASP A 86 -2.03 -24.44 0.38
C ASP A 86 -0.83 -23.53 0.09
N ASN A 87 -0.41 -23.54 -1.17
CA ASN A 87 0.57 -22.61 -1.68
C ASN A 87 -0.08 -21.22 -1.88
N TRP A 88 0.28 -20.28 -1.00
CA TRP A 88 -0.28 -18.93 -1.03
C TRP A 88 0.18 -18.12 -2.25
N GLN A 89 1.37 -18.38 -2.80
CA GLN A 89 1.86 -17.73 -4.02
C GLN A 89 0.98 -18.08 -5.22
N ASP A 90 0.60 -19.35 -5.36
CA ASP A 90 -0.29 -19.81 -6.43
C ASP A 90 -1.70 -19.23 -6.28
N ALA A 91 -2.21 -19.13 -5.05
CA ALA A 91 -3.48 -18.47 -4.77
C ALA A 91 -3.49 -16.99 -5.20
N VAL A 92 -2.41 -16.25 -4.91
CA VAL A 92 -2.28 -14.85 -5.34
C VAL A 92 -2.20 -14.72 -6.86
N LYS A 93 -1.45 -15.60 -7.53
CA LYS A 93 -1.39 -15.65 -9.01
C LYS A 93 -2.79 -15.90 -9.58
N LYS A 94 -3.53 -16.86 -9.01
CA LYS A 94 -4.89 -17.18 -9.42
C LYS A 94 -5.85 -16.01 -9.26
N ALA A 95 -5.78 -15.30 -8.13
CA ALA A 95 -6.60 -14.10 -7.91
C ALA A 95 -6.30 -12.99 -8.95
N ASN A 96 -5.03 -12.86 -9.37
CA ASN A 96 -4.62 -11.86 -10.36
C ASN A 96 -5.07 -12.15 -11.81
N GLU A 97 -5.55 -13.37 -12.09
CA GLU A 97 -6.22 -13.70 -13.35
C GLU A 97 -7.59 -13.03 -13.46
N VAL A 98 -8.24 -12.76 -12.32
CA VAL A 98 -9.62 -12.26 -12.25
C VAL A 98 -9.68 -10.76 -11.92
N SER A 99 -8.82 -10.29 -11.02
CA SER A 99 -8.78 -8.88 -10.56
C SER A 99 -7.35 -8.34 -10.49
N SER A 100 -7.21 -7.06 -10.16
CA SER A 100 -5.92 -6.39 -9.92
C SER A 100 -5.94 -5.75 -8.53
N PHE A 101 -4.80 -5.81 -7.83
CA PHE A 101 -4.71 -5.36 -6.44
C PHE A 101 -3.52 -4.43 -6.25
N GLU A 102 -3.67 -3.42 -5.39
CA GLU A 102 -2.56 -2.54 -5.02
C GLU A 102 -1.58 -3.26 -4.08
N PHE A 103 -2.12 -3.97 -3.09
CA PHE A 103 -1.38 -4.76 -2.12
C PHE A 103 -1.95 -6.16 -1.97
N VAL A 104 -1.07 -7.11 -1.69
CA VAL A 104 -1.41 -8.41 -1.10
C VAL A 104 -1.19 -8.31 0.41
N VAL A 105 -2.13 -8.83 1.19
CA VAL A 105 -2.10 -8.82 2.66
C VAL A 105 -2.04 -10.27 3.12
N LEU A 106 -0.89 -10.68 3.64
CA LEU A 106 -0.68 -12.03 4.18
C LEU A 106 -1.17 -12.05 5.63
N GLY A 107 -2.41 -12.49 5.83
CA GLY A 107 -3.09 -12.55 7.14
C GLY A 107 -2.72 -13.79 7.95
N PHE A 108 -1.44 -14.13 7.95
CA PHE A 108 -0.82 -15.18 8.76
C PHE A 108 0.64 -14.83 9.00
N ASP A 109 1.22 -15.36 10.07
CA ASP A 109 2.51 -14.92 10.58
C ASP A 109 3.68 -15.28 9.64
N ALA A 110 4.47 -14.27 9.28
CA ALA A 110 5.80 -14.45 8.73
C ALA A 110 6.79 -14.77 9.84
N GLU A 111 6.93 -16.06 10.17
CA GLU A 111 7.83 -16.51 11.25
C GLU A 111 9.31 -16.40 10.90
N THR A 112 9.64 -16.35 9.61
CA THR A 112 11.01 -16.38 9.13
C THR A 112 11.28 -15.33 8.06
N LYS A 113 12.56 -14.95 7.94
CA LYS A 113 13.06 -14.10 6.86
C LYS A 113 12.69 -14.65 5.48
N ALA A 114 12.75 -15.97 5.29
CA ALA A 114 12.48 -16.63 4.02
C ALA A 114 11.07 -16.33 3.49
N MET A 115 10.05 -16.31 4.35
CA MET A 115 8.69 -15.99 3.93
C MET A 115 8.56 -14.55 3.41
N ILE A 116 9.33 -13.61 3.95
CA ILE A 116 9.37 -12.22 3.47
C ILE A 116 10.09 -12.17 2.10
N GLU A 117 11.17 -12.92 1.93
CA GLU A 117 11.88 -13.05 0.65
C GLU A 117 11.01 -13.73 -0.42
N ASP A 118 10.16 -14.69 -0.04
CA ASP A 118 9.16 -15.29 -0.92
C ASP A 118 8.09 -14.26 -1.36
N ALA A 119 7.70 -13.33 -0.47
CA ALA A 119 6.83 -12.21 -0.84
C ALA A 119 7.47 -11.27 -1.86
N ILE A 120 8.77 -10.99 -1.72
CA ILE A 120 9.55 -10.23 -2.71
C ILE A 120 9.59 -10.98 -4.04
N THR A 121 9.83 -12.29 -3.99
CA THR A 121 9.87 -13.15 -5.18
C THR A 121 8.54 -13.14 -5.90
N LEU A 122 7.43 -13.40 -5.20
CA LEU A 122 6.10 -13.40 -5.79
C LEU A 122 5.76 -12.07 -6.46
N ARG A 123 5.97 -10.92 -5.79
CA ARG A 123 5.65 -9.63 -6.42
C ARG A 123 6.51 -9.36 -7.65
N THR A 124 7.74 -9.86 -7.67
CA THR A 124 8.66 -9.74 -8.81
C THR A 124 8.18 -10.62 -9.96
N GLU A 125 7.71 -11.82 -9.68
CA GLU A 125 7.07 -12.68 -10.67
C GLU A 125 5.80 -12.05 -11.26
N LEU A 126 4.95 -11.43 -10.45
CA LEU A 126 3.77 -10.68 -10.92
C LEU A 126 4.17 -9.50 -11.81
N LYS A 127 5.22 -8.75 -11.43
CA LYS A 127 5.76 -7.68 -12.27
C LYS A 127 6.30 -8.22 -13.59
N ASN A 128 7.05 -9.33 -13.57
CA ASN A 128 7.64 -9.91 -14.77
C ASN A 128 6.58 -10.47 -15.74
N SER A 129 5.55 -11.11 -15.20
CA SER A 129 4.50 -11.77 -15.99
C SER A 129 3.39 -10.81 -16.44
N LEU A 130 2.97 -9.87 -15.59
CA LEU A 130 1.83 -9.00 -15.85
C LEU A 130 2.23 -7.53 -16.05
N GLY A 131 3.46 -7.13 -15.72
CA GLY A 131 3.89 -5.73 -15.72
C GLY A 131 3.16 -4.87 -14.68
N ARG A 132 2.62 -5.47 -13.61
CA ARG A 132 1.85 -4.78 -12.58
C ARG A 132 2.74 -4.50 -11.37
N GLU A 133 2.68 -3.26 -10.86
CA GLU A 133 3.28 -2.92 -9.57
C GLU A 133 2.33 -3.27 -8.43
N VAL A 134 2.77 -4.17 -7.56
CA VAL A 134 2.03 -4.71 -6.41
C VAL A 134 2.96 -4.71 -5.19
N GLY A 135 2.45 -4.27 -4.04
CA GLY A 135 3.13 -4.35 -2.75
C GLY A 135 2.63 -5.54 -1.92
N VAL A 136 3.33 -5.88 -0.84
CA VAL A 136 2.90 -6.93 0.10
C VAL A 136 3.00 -6.44 1.54
N LEU A 137 1.93 -6.65 2.30
CA LEU A 137 1.87 -6.45 3.75
C LEU A 137 1.98 -7.81 4.43
N CYS A 138 3.01 -7.99 5.25
CA CYS A 138 3.25 -9.24 5.98
C CYS A 138 2.99 -9.05 7.48
N GLN A 139 2.25 -9.98 8.09
CA GLN A 139 2.12 -10.03 9.54
C GLN A 139 3.40 -10.57 10.18
N LEU A 140 3.85 -9.99 11.29
CA LEU A 140 4.88 -10.56 12.14
C LEU A 140 4.23 -11.24 13.36
N PRO A 141 4.87 -12.28 13.92
CA PRO A 141 4.29 -13.09 14.98
C PRO A 141 3.82 -12.30 16.20
N ALA A 142 2.64 -12.68 16.70
CA ALA A 142 2.15 -12.20 17.99
C ALA A 142 3.07 -12.63 19.14
N ILE A 143 2.98 -11.95 20.28
CA ILE A 143 3.67 -12.40 21.48
C ILE A 143 2.97 -13.64 22.05
N ASN A 144 3.72 -14.71 22.30
CA ASN A 144 3.25 -15.77 23.18
C ASN A 144 3.27 -15.23 24.62
N ASN A 145 2.08 -15.01 25.19
CA ASN A 145 1.89 -14.44 26.52
C ASN A 145 1.62 -15.49 27.61
N ASP A 146 1.81 -16.78 27.31
CA ASP A 146 1.68 -17.84 28.30
C ASP A 146 2.62 -17.59 29.50
N PRO A 147 2.14 -17.59 30.76
CA PRO A 147 2.97 -17.30 31.92
C PRO A 147 4.15 -18.28 32.12
N ALA A 148 4.04 -19.51 31.63
CA ALA A 148 5.08 -20.54 31.82
C ALA A 148 6.07 -20.62 30.65
N ASN A 149 5.61 -20.47 29.41
CA ASN A 149 6.39 -20.71 28.18
C ASN A 149 6.43 -19.49 27.24
N GLY A 150 5.82 -18.38 27.63
CA GLY A 150 5.76 -17.16 26.85
C GLY A 150 7.05 -16.33 26.86
N LYS A 151 6.97 -15.15 26.25
CA LYS A 151 8.07 -14.18 26.13
C LYS A 151 7.75 -12.91 26.93
N THR A 152 8.79 -12.28 27.45
CA THR A 152 8.77 -10.87 27.86
C THR A 152 8.76 -9.98 26.63
N TRP A 153 8.40 -8.70 26.78
CA TRP A 153 8.50 -7.74 25.67
C TRP A 153 9.90 -7.62 25.09
N ALA A 154 10.95 -7.74 25.91
CA ALA A 154 12.33 -7.67 25.43
C ALA A 154 12.71 -8.90 24.56
N GLU A 155 12.30 -10.10 25.00
CA GLU A 155 12.53 -11.34 24.24
C GLU A 155 11.74 -11.34 22.91
N TRP A 156 10.49 -10.88 22.94
CA TRP A 156 9.67 -10.77 21.74
C TRP A 156 10.21 -9.70 20.78
N LEU A 157 10.55 -8.50 21.27
CA LEU A 157 11.13 -7.43 20.45
C LEU A 157 12.38 -7.91 19.69
N ALA A 158 13.30 -8.57 20.39
CA ALA A 158 14.52 -9.09 19.78
C ALA A 158 14.23 -10.12 18.68
N ALA A 159 13.26 -11.03 18.91
CA ALA A 159 12.85 -12.02 17.93
C ALA A 159 12.16 -11.36 16.72
N THR A 160 11.24 -10.44 16.95
CA THR A 160 10.46 -9.75 15.90
C THR A 160 11.34 -8.89 15.00
N VAL A 161 12.32 -8.17 15.56
CA VAL A 161 13.29 -7.38 14.79
C VAL A 161 14.23 -8.25 13.97
N ALA A 162 14.54 -9.47 14.43
CA ALA A 162 15.43 -10.38 13.71
C ALA A 162 14.81 -10.93 12.41
N ILE A 163 13.48 -11.00 12.31
CA ILE A 163 12.79 -11.57 11.14
C ILE A 163 13.04 -10.76 9.86
N PRO A 164 12.74 -9.44 9.78
CA PRO A 164 13.00 -8.63 8.57
C PRO A 164 14.45 -8.15 8.47
N LYS A 165 15.34 -8.60 9.35
CA LYS A 165 16.73 -8.15 9.38
C LYS A 165 17.42 -8.51 8.06
N ASP A 166 18.14 -7.54 7.49
CA ASP A 166 18.86 -7.67 6.23
C ASP A 166 17.96 -8.08 5.03
N VAL A 167 16.66 -7.83 5.12
CA VAL A 167 15.74 -7.81 3.96
C VAL A 167 15.70 -6.40 3.41
N ALA A 168 15.71 -6.28 2.08
CA ALA A 168 15.67 -5.03 1.34
C ALA A 168 14.58 -5.09 0.26
N SER A 169 13.50 -4.33 0.44
CA SER A 169 12.47 -4.11 -0.57
C SER A 169 11.52 -2.99 -0.17
N GLU A 170 11.44 -1.97 -1.01
CA GLU A 170 10.50 -0.84 -0.94
C GLU A 170 9.03 -1.25 -1.05
N TYR A 171 8.75 -2.41 -1.65
CA TYR A 171 7.39 -2.92 -1.86
C TYR A 171 6.84 -3.76 -0.71
N ILE A 172 7.64 -4.00 0.34
CA ILE A 172 7.24 -4.82 1.49
C ILE A 172 7.12 -3.94 2.71
N SER A 173 5.99 -4.08 3.42
CA SER A 173 5.82 -3.54 4.78
C SER A 173 5.47 -4.68 5.72
N VAL A 174 6.08 -4.68 6.90
CA VAL A 174 5.84 -5.69 7.94
C VAL A 174 5.13 -5.04 9.12
N VAL A 175 4.14 -5.74 9.68
CA VAL A 175 3.27 -5.22 10.75
C VAL A 175 3.27 -6.19 11.92
N PRO A 176 3.58 -5.76 13.15
CA PRO A 176 3.57 -6.63 14.30
C PRO A 176 2.14 -6.88 14.78
N ASN A 177 1.84 -8.11 15.22
CA ASN A 177 0.55 -8.41 15.80
C ASN A 177 0.52 -8.06 17.30
N VAL A 178 0.11 -6.82 17.62
CA VAL A 178 0.16 -6.26 18.99
C VAL A 178 -1.20 -6.02 19.65
N HIS A 179 -2.28 -6.01 18.86
CA HIS A 179 -3.64 -5.90 19.39
C HIS A 179 -4.13 -7.26 19.89
N ALA A 180 -4.85 -7.27 21.01
CA ALA A 180 -5.34 -8.49 21.64
C ALA A 180 -6.27 -9.32 20.75
N ALA A 181 -6.95 -8.69 19.78
CA ALA A 181 -7.83 -9.35 18.83
C ALA A 181 -7.12 -9.99 17.62
N GLY A 182 -5.79 -9.91 17.53
CA GLY A 182 -5.03 -10.49 16.41
C GLY A 182 -5.20 -9.75 15.06
N ASP A 183 -5.77 -8.55 15.08
CA ASP A 183 -6.29 -7.83 13.91
C ASP A 183 -5.44 -6.60 13.51
N THR A 184 -4.20 -6.53 14.01
CA THR A 184 -3.32 -5.36 13.80
C THR A 184 -3.03 -5.10 12.33
N LEU A 185 -2.77 -6.16 11.56
CA LEU A 185 -2.57 -6.08 10.12
C LEU A 185 -3.81 -5.53 9.42
N GLY A 186 -5.00 -6.00 9.81
CA GLY A 186 -6.28 -5.54 9.28
C GLY A 186 -6.50 -4.06 9.48
N LYS A 187 -6.26 -3.56 10.70
CA LYS A 187 -6.33 -2.12 11.02
C LYS A 187 -5.40 -1.29 10.15
N TYR A 188 -4.16 -1.75 9.92
CA TYR A 188 -3.22 -1.06 9.06
C TYR A 188 -3.65 -1.07 7.59
N ALA A 189 -4.00 -2.25 7.08
CA ALA A 189 -4.44 -2.43 5.70
C ALA A 189 -5.69 -1.60 5.39
N GLY A 190 -6.68 -1.61 6.28
CA GLY A 190 -7.87 -0.77 6.18
C GLY A 190 -7.53 0.71 6.19
N ARG A 191 -6.64 1.15 7.09
CA ARG A 191 -6.18 2.55 7.15
C ARG A 191 -5.55 3.02 5.84
N LEU A 192 -4.74 2.17 5.19
CA LEU A 192 -4.14 2.45 3.89
C LEU A 192 -5.16 2.42 2.75
N ALA A 193 -6.19 1.58 2.86
CA ALA A 193 -7.27 1.44 1.90
C ALA A 193 -8.44 2.43 2.11
N ASN A 194 -8.32 3.38 3.05
CA ASN A 194 -9.35 4.38 3.28
C ASN A 194 -9.39 5.41 2.14
N LYS A 195 -10.49 5.43 1.38
CA LYS A 195 -10.70 6.33 0.24
C LYS A 195 -11.17 7.74 0.60
N GLU A 196 -11.42 8.02 1.89
CA GLU A 196 -11.69 9.38 2.36
C GLU A 196 -10.43 10.28 2.34
N VAL A 197 -9.25 9.68 2.20
CA VAL A 197 -7.95 10.37 2.14
C VAL A 197 -7.19 9.96 0.89
N SER A 198 -6.17 10.76 0.54
CA SER A 198 -5.31 10.46 -0.61
C SER A 198 -4.36 9.31 -0.30
N ILE A 199 -3.94 8.56 -1.32
CA ILE A 199 -2.84 7.59 -1.16
C ILE A 199 -1.50 8.26 -0.79
N ALA A 200 -1.38 9.57 -1.06
CA ALA A 200 -0.25 10.41 -0.68
C ALA A 200 -0.35 10.91 0.77
N ASP A 201 -1.47 10.72 1.47
CA ASP A 201 -1.56 11.02 2.90
C ASP A 201 -0.84 9.94 3.71
N SER A 202 -0.02 10.37 4.68
CA SER A 202 0.63 9.41 5.57
C SER A 202 -0.41 8.71 6.46
N PRO A 203 -0.28 7.39 6.72
CA PRO A 203 -1.13 6.72 7.71
C PRO A 203 -1.04 7.37 9.10
N ALA A 204 0.06 8.08 9.40
CA ALA A 204 0.28 8.87 10.61
C ALA A 204 -0.65 10.09 10.77
N ARG A 205 -1.44 10.44 9.74
CA ARG A 205 -2.33 11.62 9.75
C ARG A 205 -3.38 11.53 10.87
N VAL A 206 -3.10 12.17 12.00
CA VAL A 206 -3.97 12.19 13.20
C VAL A 206 -5.38 12.69 12.89
N GLN A 207 -5.50 13.70 12.00
CA GLN A 207 -6.79 14.29 11.60
C GLN A 207 -7.76 13.28 10.95
N THR A 208 -7.26 12.17 10.37
CA THR A 208 -8.11 11.12 9.80
C THR A 208 -8.82 10.28 10.88
N GLY A 209 -8.51 10.53 12.15
CA GLY A 209 -9.10 9.88 13.31
C GLY A 209 -8.22 8.75 13.86
N SER A 210 -8.58 8.28 15.06
CA SER A 210 -7.98 7.11 15.71
C SER A 210 -8.26 5.83 14.91
N VAL A 211 -7.45 4.80 15.16
CA VAL A 211 -7.74 3.40 14.82
C VAL A 211 -9.14 3.04 15.34
N LEU A 212 -9.90 2.35 14.50
CA LEU A 212 -11.27 1.89 14.81
C LEU A 212 -11.27 0.42 15.24
N GLY A 213 -12.26 0.05 16.06
CA GLY A 213 -12.40 -1.28 16.65
C GLY A 213 -11.80 -1.39 18.06
N ASN A 214 -11.61 -2.61 18.56
CA ASN A 214 -10.97 -2.85 19.86
C ASN A 214 -9.49 -2.44 19.78
N THR A 215 -9.04 -1.49 20.59
CA THR A 215 -7.65 -1.01 20.63
C THR A 215 -6.84 -1.59 21.80
N GLU A 216 -7.39 -2.57 22.53
CA GLU A 216 -6.66 -3.27 23.58
C GLU A 216 -5.39 -3.94 23.03
N LEU A 217 -4.28 -3.66 23.69
CA LEU A 217 -2.97 -4.21 23.37
C LEU A 217 -2.74 -5.50 24.16
N MET A 218 -1.98 -6.41 23.56
CA MET A 218 -1.50 -7.61 24.24
C MET A 218 -0.64 -7.24 25.46
N LYS A 219 -0.48 -8.22 26.36
CA LYS A 219 0.44 -8.19 27.49
C LYS A 219 1.49 -9.27 27.28
N ASP A 220 2.66 -9.10 27.89
CA ASP A 220 3.69 -10.15 27.90
C ASP A 220 3.42 -11.24 28.93
N LYS A 221 4.30 -12.25 29.02
CA LYS A 221 4.17 -13.36 29.98
C LYS A 221 4.10 -12.94 31.45
N ALA A 222 4.62 -11.75 31.78
CA ALA A 222 4.59 -11.19 33.13
C ALA A 222 3.35 -10.29 33.36
N GLY A 223 2.44 -10.22 32.40
CA GLY A 223 1.27 -9.35 32.45
C GLY A 223 1.60 -7.86 32.23
N LYS A 224 2.83 -7.53 31.78
CA LYS A 224 3.23 -6.15 31.51
C LYS A 224 2.56 -5.66 30.24
N ALA A 225 1.96 -4.48 30.29
CA ALA A 225 1.39 -3.82 29.11
C ALA A 225 2.50 -3.40 28.13
N LEU A 226 2.19 -3.44 26.83
CA LEU A 226 3.04 -2.90 25.78
C LEU A 226 3.26 -1.39 25.97
N ASP A 227 4.50 -0.92 25.78
CA ASP A 227 4.87 0.49 25.92
C ASP A 227 5.32 1.12 24.59
N LEU A 228 5.30 2.45 24.54
CA LEU A 228 5.77 3.22 23.37
C LEU A 228 7.27 3.03 23.11
N ALA A 229 8.06 2.66 24.12
CA ALA A 229 9.49 2.43 23.93
C ALA A 229 9.75 1.19 23.06
N THR A 230 8.99 0.12 23.30
CA THR A 230 9.01 -1.10 22.49
C THR A 230 8.59 -0.81 21.05
N LEU A 231 7.53 -0.04 20.85
CA LEU A 231 7.04 0.34 19.52
C LEU A 231 8.03 1.23 18.76
N LYS A 232 8.68 2.19 19.44
CA LYS A 232 9.74 3.00 18.82
C LYS A 232 10.93 2.16 18.38
N ALA A 233 11.30 1.13 19.16
CA ALA A 233 12.37 0.23 18.78
C ALA A 233 12.01 -0.62 17.55
N LEU A 234 10.76 -1.09 17.44
CA LEU A 234 10.27 -1.76 16.23
C LEU A 234 10.30 -0.83 15.01
N GLU A 235 9.78 0.40 15.16
CA GLU A 235 9.72 1.39 14.07
C GLU A 235 11.12 1.72 13.53
N SER A 236 12.08 1.95 14.43
CA SER A 236 13.48 2.20 14.05
C SER A 236 14.14 0.99 13.34
N ASN A 237 13.56 -0.20 13.46
CA ASN A 237 13.95 -1.41 12.74
C ASN A 237 13.06 -1.68 11.51
N ARG A 238 12.48 -0.62 10.93
CA ARG A 238 11.72 -0.65 9.66
C ARG A 238 10.41 -1.45 9.73
N ILE A 239 9.76 -1.44 10.89
CA ILE A 239 8.48 -2.12 11.10
C ILE A 239 7.36 -1.06 11.22
N ALA A 240 6.24 -1.27 10.53
CA ALA A 240 5.09 -0.37 10.60
C ALA A 240 4.30 -0.64 11.89
N VAL A 241 4.21 0.35 12.78
CA VAL A 241 3.61 0.17 14.12
C VAL A 241 2.52 1.20 14.44
N PRO A 242 1.54 0.83 15.28
CA PRO A 242 0.66 1.81 15.91
C PRO A 242 1.43 2.62 16.97
N MET A 243 0.87 3.75 17.38
CA MET A 243 1.38 4.62 18.42
C MET A 243 0.25 5.41 19.08
N TRP A 244 0.48 6.01 20.24
CA TRP A 244 -0.46 6.93 20.88
C TRP A 244 0.31 8.07 21.57
N TYR A 245 -0.40 9.14 21.90
CA TYR A 245 0.13 10.23 22.71
C TYR A 245 -0.47 10.13 24.13
N PRO A 246 0.31 10.36 25.20
CA PRO A 246 -0.22 10.30 26.57
C PRO A 246 -1.43 11.21 26.82
N ASP A 247 -1.38 12.42 26.27
CA ASP A 247 -2.39 13.48 26.52
C ASP A 247 -3.32 13.74 25.32
N TYR A 248 -3.31 12.87 24.31
CA TYR A 248 -4.22 12.97 23.15
C TYR A 248 -4.93 11.61 22.94
N PRO A 249 -6.24 11.53 23.24
CA PRO A 249 -6.97 10.26 23.21
C PRO A 249 -6.92 9.56 21.86
N GLY A 250 -6.88 8.23 21.89
CA GLY A 250 -6.90 7.38 20.72
C GLY A 250 -5.54 6.78 20.37
N GLN A 251 -5.56 5.90 19.38
CA GLN A 251 -4.38 5.23 18.85
C GLN A 251 -4.26 5.55 17.36
N TYR A 252 -3.04 5.78 16.91
CA TYR A 252 -2.70 6.24 15.57
C TYR A 252 -1.63 5.33 14.98
N TRP A 253 -1.21 5.62 13.76
CA TRP A 253 -0.09 4.93 13.12
C TRP A 253 1.15 5.81 13.09
N THR A 254 2.30 5.17 12.99
CA THR A 254 3.52 5.81 12.48
C THR A 254 3.41 6.00 10.96
N THR A 255 4.47 6.42 10.30
CA THR A 255 4.41 6.76 8.87
C THR A 255 4.21 5.56 7.95
N GLY A 256 4.36 4.33 8.47
CA GLY A 256 4.26 3.11 7.68
C GLY A 256 5.59 2.79 7.02
N ARG A 257 6.52 2.23 7.81
CA ARG A 257 7.84 1.86 7.33
C ARG A 257 7.76 0.71 6.32
N THR A 258 8.46 0.86 5.21
CA THR A 258 8.76 -0.26 4.29
C THR A 258 10.11 -0.88 4.64
N LEU A 259 10.42 -2.02 4.03
CA LEU A 259 11.73 -2.66 4.11
C LEU A 259 12.76 -2.10 3.12
N ASP A 260 12.55 -0.89 2.59
CA ASP A 260 13.57 -0.19 1.80
C ASP A 260 14.89 -0.09 2.58
N VAL A 261 16.00 0.02 1.83
CA VAL A 261 17.33 0.16 2.42
C VAL A 261 17.44 1.51 3.14
N PRO A 262 18.24 1.60 4.21
CA PRO A 262 18.55 2.89 4.83
C PRO A 262 19.13 3.86 3.80
N GLY A 263 18.49 5.03 3.65
CA GLY A 263 18.85 6.03 2.65
C GLY A 263 18.08 5.93 1.34
N GLY A 264 17.23 4.91 1.14
CA GLY A 264 16.34 4.82 -0.02
C GLY A 264 15.16 5.80 0.05
N ASP A 265 14.59 6.10 -1.12
CA ASP A 265 13.52 7.09 -1.31
C ASP A 265 12.15 6.61 -0.77
N TYR A 266 11.98 5.29 -0.63
CA TYR A 266 10.70 4.63 -0.40
C TYR A 266 10.58 4.02 1.00
N GLN A 267 11.42 4.45 1.92
CA GLN A 267 11.36 4.05 3.33
C GLN A 267 10.02 4.35 4.03
N ASP A 268 9.23 5.27 3.46
CA ASP A 268 7.86 5.59 3.85
C ASP A 268 6.89 5.10 2.77
N ILE A 269 5.89 4.30 3.18
CA ILE A 269 4.93 3.68 2.27
C ILE A 269 4.19 4.70 1.40
N ARG A 270 4.00 5.94 1.86
CA ARG A 270 3.32 6.98 1.08
C ARG A 270 4.02 7.27 -0.26
N HIS A 271 5.35 7.19 -0.30
CA HIS A 271 6.13 7.54 -1.50
C HIS A 271 6.01 6.46 -2.57
N ILE A 272 6.14 5.19 -2.18
CA ILE A 272 6.08 4.08 -3.14
C ILE A 272 4.68 3.95 -3.73
N ARG A 273 3.61 4.19 -2.93
CA ARG A 273 2.22 4.12 -3.41
C ARG A 273 1.95 5.09 -4.56
N VAL A 274 2.43 6.32 -4.46
CA VAL A 274 2.30 7.33 -5.51
C VAL A 274 3.04 6.92 -6.79
N ALA A 275 4.28 6.42 -6.65
CA ALA A 275 5.06 5.92 -7.78
C ALA A 275 4.40 4.71 -8.45
N MET A 276 3.85 3.77 -7.66
CA MET A 276 3.12 2.61 -8.16
C MET A 276 1.86 3.01 -8.93
N LYS A 277 1.08 4.00 -8.43
CA LYS A 277 -0.08 4.54 -9.14
C LYS A 277 0.32 5.14 -10.49
N ALA A 278 1.34 6.00 -10.50
CA ALA A 278 1.87 6.59 -11.72
C ALA A 278 2.30 5.53 -12.74
N ALA A 279 3.06 4.52 -12.29
CA ALA A 279 3.51 3.42 -13.14
C ALA A 279 2.34 2.64 -13.76
N ARG A 280 1.29 2.32 -13.00
CA ARG A 280 0.09 1.62 -13.51
C ARG A 280 -0.62 2.42 -14.59
N LYS A 281 -0.80 3.72 -14.39
CA LYS A 281 -1.47 4.62 -15.33
C LYS A 281 -0.67 4.81 -16.62
N VAL A 282 0.62 5.15 -16.48
CA VAL A 282 1.53 5.37 -17.62
C VAL A 282 1.68 4.10 -18.46
N ARG A 283 1.75 2.91 -17.84
CA ARG A 283 1.81 1.64 -18.57
C ARG A 283 0.66 1.47 -19.56
N ILE A 284 -0.58 1.77 -19.14
CA ILE A 284 -1.76 1.63 -20.00
C ILE A 284 -1.71 2.62 -21.17
N ARG A 285 -1.24 3.85 -20.93
CA ARG A 285 -0.99 4.84 -22.01
C ARG A 285 0.10 4.38 -22.98
N ALA A 286 1.17 3.79 -22.46
CA ALA A 286 2.28 3.29 -23.29
C ALA A 286 1.82 2.17 -24.22
N ILE A 287 0.99 1.24 -23.74
CA ILE A 287 0.41 0.17 -24.57
C ILE A 287 -0.35 0.74 -25.77
N ALA A 288 -1.13 1.82 -25.58
CA ALA A 288 -1.88 2.45 -26.65
C ALA A 288 -0.99 3.13 -27.73
N ARG A 289 0.30 3.32 -27.46
CA ARG A 289 1.27 3.94 -28.39
C ARG A 289 2.17 2.93 -29.10
N ILE A 290 2.05 1.64 -28.82
CA ILE A 290 2.81 0.60 -29.51
C ILE A 290 2.42 0.60 -31.00
N ALA A 291 3.43 0.67 -31.88
CA ALA A 291 3.27 0.74 -33.34
C ALA A 291 2.43 1.93 -33.88
N ASP A 292 2.22 2.97 -33.07
CA ASP A 292 1.56 4.21 -33.48
C ASP A 292 2.57 5.25 -33.96
N ARG A 293 2.65 5.46 -35.29
CA ARG A 293 3.57 6.44 -35.91
C ARG A 293 3.36 7.89 -35.50
N THR A 294 2.25 8.22 -34.82
CA THR A 294 2.04 9.58 -34.29
C THR A 294 2.95 9.87 -33.10
N LEU A 295 3.50 8.84 -32.45
CA LEU A 295 4.69 8.90 -31.62
C LEU A 295 5.92 8.64 -32.51
N ASN A 296 6.72 9.67 -32.74
CA ASN A 296 7.95 9.64 -33.54
C ASN A 296 8.98 10.65 -33.01
N SER A 297 10.15 10.72 -33.63
CA SER A 297 11.28 11.53 -33.18
C SER A 297 11.22 13.01 -33.57
N THR A 298 10.16 13.46 -34.24
CA THR A 298 10.02 14.89 -34.56
C THR A 298 9.69 15.72 -33.30
N PRO A 299 10.18 16.97 -33.18
CA PRO A 299 9.92 17.80 -32.00
C PRO A 299 8.44 17.99 -31.67
N GLN A 300 7.59 18.13 -32.69
CA GLN A 300 6.14 18.29 -32.52
C GLN A 300 5.49 17.02 -31.97
N SER A 301 5.92 15.85 -32.45
CA SER A 301 5.45 14.56 -31.93
C SER A 301 5.88 14.36 -30.48
N ILE A 302 7.14 14.65 -30.15
CA ILE A 302 7.66 14.54 -28.77
C ILE A 302 6.88 15.46 -27.83
N ALA A 303 6.64 16.72 -28.19
CA ALA A 303 5.86 17.65 -27.37
C ALA A 303 4.42 17.16 -27.14
N ALA A 304 3.76 16.65 -28.19
CA ALA A 304 2.42 16.08 -28.06
C ALA A 304 2.41 14.81 -27.20
N ALA A 305 3.43 13.97 -27.33
CA ALA A 305 3.60 12.75 -26.55
C ALA A 305 3.86 13.04 -25.07
N LYS A 306 4.69 14.06 -24.76
CA LYS A 306 4.89 14.52 -23.38
C LYS A 306 3.55 14.86 -22.72
N LEU A 307 2.72 15.65 -23.40
CA LEU A 307 1.37 15.98 -22.92
C LEU A 307 0.49 14.75 -22.74
N TYR A 308 0.54 13.79 -23.67
CA TYR A 308 -0.24 12.56 -23.59
C TYR A 308 0.14 11.69 -22.39
N PHE A 309 1.43 11.46 -22.16
CA PHE A 309 1.92 10.59 -21.08
C PHE A 309 1.78 11.21 -19.69
N THR A 310 1.87 12.54 -19.59
CA THR A 310 1.71 13.27 -18.31
C THR A 310 0.25 13.57 -17.95
N GLN A 311 -0.73 13.16 -18.76
CA GLN A 311 -2.13 13.46 -18.50
C GLN A 311 -2.61 12.89 -17.16
N ASP A 312 -2.27 11.64 -16.84
CA ASP A 312 -2.67 11.06 -15.54
C ASP A 312 -1.92 11.70 -14.37
N LEU A 313 -0.66 12.10 -14.56
CA LEU A 313 0.08 12.83 -13.53
C LEU A 313 -0.55 14.20 -13.24
N ARG A 314 -1.03 14.91 -14.27
CA ARG A 314 -1.81 16.14 -14.05
C ARG A 314 -3.11 15.89 -13.30
N THR A 315 -3.78 14.75 -13.54
CA THR A 315 -4.96 14.35 -12.75
C THR A 315 -4.58 14.04 -11.30
N MET A 316 -3.48 13.34 -11.06
CA MET A 316 -2.96 13.07 -9.71
C MET A 316 -2.63 14.37 -8.97
N ALA A 317 -2.07 15.37 -9.67
CA ALA A 317 -1.78 16.68 -9.10
C ALA A 317 -3.03 17.49 -8.69
N LEU A 318 -4.21 17.08 -9.14
CA LEU A 318 -5.50 17.66 -8.79
C LEU A 318 -6.35 16.76 -7.87
N THR A 319 -5.85 15.56 -7.55
CA THR A 319 -6.58 14.57 -6.74
C THR A 319 -6.27 14.77 -5.27
N GLY A 320 -7.25 15.20 -4.48
CA GLY A 320 -7.07 15.55 -3.05
C GLY A 320 -6.75 17.04 -2.84
N VAL A 321 -6.62 17.46 -1.58
CA VAL A 321 -6.21 18.82 -1.21
C VAL A 321 -5.13 18.77 -0.11
N PRO A 322 -3.85 19.05 -0.43
CA PRO A 322 -3.30 19.28 -1.78
C PRO A 322 -3.39 18.02 -2.67
N GLY A 323 -3.03 18.15 -3.95
CA GLY A 323 -2.97 17.01 -4.87
C GLY A 323 -2.04 15.90 -4.38
N GLU A 324 -2.09 14.71 -5.00
CA GLU A 324 -1.21 13.60 -4.62
C GLU A 324 0.27 13.90 -4.92
N ILE A 325 0.51 14.69 -5.96
CA ILE A 325 1.83 15.15 -6.42
C ILE A 325 1.78 16.63 -6.83
N TYR A 326 2.94 17.28 -6.88
CA TYR A 326 3.07 18.55 -7.58
C TYR A 326 2.67 18.39 -9.06
N PRO A 327 2.10 19.45 -9.68
CA PRO A 327 1.87 19.44 -11.12
C PRO A 327 3.17 19.12 -11.86
N PRO A 328 3.18 18.13 -12.77
CA PRO A 328 4.39 17.75 -13.49
C PRO A 328 4.89 18.90 -14.37
N GLU A 329 6.18 19.17 -14.31
CA GLU A 329 6.89 20.14 -15.14
C GLU A 329 7.38 19.49 -16.45
N ASP A 330 7.85 20.30 -17.42
CA ASP A 330 8.29 19.74 -18.71
C ASP A 330 9.52 18.83 -18.59
N GLU A 331 10.37 19.10 -17.60
CA GLU A 331 11.57 18.31 -17.26
C GLU A 331 11.27 16.99 -16.55
N ASP A 332 10.09 16.87 -15.92
CA ASP A 332 9.62 15.64 -15.27
C ASP A 332 9.27 14.53 -16.27
N ILE A 333 9.29 14.82 -17.57
CA ILE A 333 9.16 13.81 -18.62
C ILE A 333 10.19 14.01 -19.74
N GLN A 334 10.94 12.95 -20.02
CA GLN A 334 11.87 12.92 -21.15
C GLN A 334 11.58 11.72 -22.03
N ILE A 335 11.45 11.96 -23.34
CA ILE A 335 11.22 10.92 -24.34
C ILE A 335 12.45 10.87 -25.24
N LYS A 336 13.10 9.71 -25.29
CA LYS A 336 14.33 9.49 -26.05
C LYS A 336 14.13 8.31 -26.99
N TRP A 337 14.25 8.57 -28.28
CA TRP A 337 14.34 7.50 -29.28
C TRP A 337 15.76 6.93 -29.29
N VAL A 338 15.88 5.64 -28.98
CA VAL A 338 17.15 4.92 -28.99
C VAL A 338 17.50 4.51 -30.42
N ASN A 339 16.51 4.06 -31.17
CA ASN A 339 16.60 3.73 -32.60
C ASN A 339 15.22 3.93 -33.26
N SER A 340 14.98 3.36 -34.44
CA SER A 340 13.71 3.54 -35.18
C SER A 340 12.50 2.82 -34.57
N THR A 341 12.70 1.90 -33.63
CA THR A 341 11.63 1.11 -33.00
C THR A 341 11.57 1.25 -31.49
N ASP A 342 12.67 1.67 -30.87
CA ASP A 342 12.82 1.65 -29.41
C ASP A 342 12.81 3.07 -28.86
N VAL A 343 11.91 3.30 -27.89
CA VAL A 343 11.73 4.59 -27.21
C VAL A 343 11.82 4.39 -25.69
N GLU A 344 12.60 5.23 -25.04
CA GLU A 344 12.70 5.31 -23.59
C GLU A 344 11.93 6.53 -23.10
N ILE A 345 11.10 6.35 -22.07
CA ILE A 345 10.34 7.43 -21.43
C ILE A 345 10.75 7.47 -19.96
N TYR A 346 11.39 8.56 -19.56
CA TYR A 346 11.79 8.83 -18.19
C TYR A 346 10.77 9.77 -17.56
N MET A 347 10.30 9.45 -16.35
CA MET A 347 9.30 10.23 -15.66
C MET A 347 9.64 10.40 -14.18
N SER A 348 9.39 11.59 -13.65
CA SER A 348 9.52 11.93 -12.25
C SER A 348 8.14 12.19 -11.63
N VAL A 349 7.99 11.85 -10.35
CA VAL A 349 6.81 12.20 -9.54
C VAL A 349 7.28 12.80 -8.23
N GLN A 350 6.69 13.92 -7.84
CA GLN A 350 7.04 14.63 -6.61
C GLN A 350 5.81 14.74 -5.71
N PRO A 351 5.68 13.92 -4.66
CA PRO A 351 4.63 14.09 -3.65
C PRO A 351 4.79 15.40 -2.88
N TYR A 352 3.67 15.98 -2.39
CA TYR A 352 3.73 17.11 -1.47
C TYR A 352 4.34 16.72 -0.12
N GLU A 353 4.94 17.69 0.58
CA GLU A 353 5.45 17.47 1.93
C GLU A 353 4.31 17.20 2.91
N CYS A 354 4.56 16.32 3.88
CA CYS A 354 3.64 16.02 4.97
C CYS A 354 4.41 16.03 6.28
N PRO A 355 4.15 16.97 7.20
CA PRO A 355 4.92 17.07 8.43
C PRO A 355 4.57 15.91 9.38
N VAL A 356 5.55 15.06 9.65
CA VAL A 356 5.47 13.97 10.65
C VAL A 356 6.17 14.32 11.95
N LYS A 357 6.85 15.48 11.99
CA LYS A 357 7.46 16.10 13.16
C LYS A 357 7.31 17.62 13.06
N ILE A 358 6.85 18.25 14.14
CA ILE A 358 6.70 19.71 14.22
C ILE A 358 7.46 20.19 15.46
N THR A 359 8.31 21.21 15.30
CA THR A 359 9.02 21.86 16.42
C THR A 359 8.47 23.25 16.61
N ILE A 360 8.00 23.57 17.81
CA ILE A 360 7.47 24.88 18.17
C ILE A 360 8.39 25.49 19.22
N ALA A 361 8.98 26.64 18.93
CA ALA A 361 9.80 27.41 19.86
C ALA A 361 9.03 28.65 20.30
N ILE A 362 8.87 28.82 21.61
CA ILE A 362 8.17 29.96 22.21
C ILE A 362 9.18 30.72 23.07
N SER A 363 9.39 32.00 22.77
CA SER A 363 10.21 32.90 23.57
C SER A 363 9.35 33.96 24.23
N VAL A 364 9.67 34.34 25.47
CA VAL A 364 9.10 35.52 26.10
C VAL A 364 9.65 36.76 25.40
N LYS A 365 8.78 37.57 24.80
CA LYS A 365 9.16 38.88 24.26
C LYS A 365 9.32 39.86 25.41
N GLN A 366 10.51 40.43 25.59
CA GLN A 366 10.69 41.57 26.49
C GLN A 366 10.02 42.80 25.84
N GLY A 367 9.14 43.47 26.59
CA GLY A 367 8.54 44.73 26.18
C GLY A 367 9.35 45.91 26.73
N ASP A 368 9.47 46.97 25.95
CA ASP A 368 9.87 48.28 26.45
C ASP A 368 8.65 48.86 27.18
N TYR A 369 8.56 48.64 28.50
CA TYR A 369 7.63 49.35 29.36
C TYR A 369 8.19 50.72 29.73
#